data_AF-A0A8S3PT05-F1
#
_entry.id   AF-A0A8S3PT05-F1
#
_cell.length_a   1.000
_cell.length_b   1.000
_cell.length_c   1.000
_cell.angle_alpha   90.00
_cell.angle_beta   90.00
_cell.angle_gamma   90.00
#
_symmetry.space_group_name_H-M   'P 1'
#
loop_
_entity.id
_entity.type
_entity.pdbx_description
1 polymer ?
#
loop_
_entity_poly.entity_id
_entity_poly.type
_entity_poly.pdbx_seq_one_letter_code
_entity_poly.pdbx_strand_id
1 'polypeptide(L)'
;MQSTKKSPQLSGHILNNISFSILQPWDQYCYINELPKQNKPGKYYIEIICKVNNTVLNFLDFRRFTSRIQENMLFSVDITCGYNGSVFFPYPGRARLLHSLRISNCVLNGFTSEATSDVIDTIPDLSRSKTFDSGFQCGNVNAVKIIEYNISCWIGNMNKRSRLETFQARPNFRERTCTYKYLRHLQKSFSIIQPFTRRIDKSMYPNIETLNFSAAGIIETPKHVQEWRLESKYLKYLDLSHNLIEDVYPIICHDSHNGDSPEGCVDLRYNNISSLRLFGFTKLISNICDKLTVDIRNNPFRCDCEVKHFQDFLQEYIINRTAILTRYKYLYDLKCYNPPSLRGRIISELSLSEIGCNPKLQIVTHIPTGPIIGVMLVSLFLCVSLFVGFRYRDQMAVSCRKWLK
;
A
#
# COMPACT_ATOMS: atom_id res chain seq x y z
N MET A 1 51.61 28.02 -39.30
CA MET A 1 50.91 28.97 -38.41
C MET A 1 50.03 28.19 -37.45
N GLN A 2 50.57 27.83 -36.27
CA GLN A 2 49.81 27.18 -35.20
C GLN A 2 49.29 28.26 -34.25
N SER A 3 47.96 28.43 -34.21
CA SER A 3 47.26 29.33 -33.29
C SER A 3 47.19 28.68 -31.91
N THR A 4 48.02 29.15 -30.97
CA THR A 4 47.96 28.79 -29.56
C THR A 4 46.84 29.57 -28.88
N LYS A 5 45.65 28.97 -28.80
CA LYS A 5 44.57 29.46 -27.92
C LYS A 5 45.03 29.36 -26.46
N LYS A 6 45.49 30.49 -25.89
CA LYS A 6 45.67 30.64 -24.45
C LYS A 6 44.31 30.52 -23.76
N SER A 7 44.18 29.53 -22.89
CA SER A 7 43.05 29.40 -21.96
C SER A 7 43.01 30.64 -21.05
N PRO A 8 41.84 31.26 -20.83
CA PRO A 8 41.72 32.42 -19.95
C PRO A 8 42.06 31.99 -18.52
N GLN A 9 43.15 32.55 -17.97
CA GLN A 9 43.45 32.46 -16.55
C GLN A 9 42.39 33.25 -15.78
N LEU A 10 41.47 32.54 -15.13
CA LEU A 10 40.53 33.14 -14.19
C LEU A 10 41.33 33.63 -12.97
N SER A 11 41.41 34.95 -12.81
CA SER A 11 42.08 35.64 -11.71
C SER A 11 41.57 35.15 -10.35
N GLY A 12 42.50 34.87 -9.42
CA GLY A 12 42.22 34.47 -8.03
C GLY A 12 41.37 35.46 -7.22
N HIS A 13 41.05 36.64 -7.78
CA HIS A 13 40.15 37.61 -7.16
C HIS A 13 38.66 37.21 -7.16
N ILE A 14 38.21 36.31 -8.03
CA ILE A 14 36.77 35.93 -8.06
C ILE A 14 36.41 34.98 -6.90
N LEU A 15 37.33 34.13 -6.45
CA LEU A 15 37.08 33.22 -5.32
C LEU A 15 37.08 33.95 -3.96
N ASN A 16 37.94 34.96 -3.79
CA ASN A 16 37.97 35.78 -2.57
C ASN A 16 36.73 36.67 -2.39
N ASN A 17 35.89 36.83 -3.42
CA ASN A 17 34.67 37.63 -3.39
C ASN A 17 33.37 36.81 -3.36
N ILE A 18 33.43 35.47 -3.29
CA ILE A 18 32.27 34.67 -2.87
C ILE A 18 32.14 34.81 -1.35
N SER A 19 31.77 36.01 -0.92
CA SER A 19 31.47 36.33 0.46
C SER A 19 30.29 35.47 0.93
N PHE A 20 30.40 34.88 2.12
CA PHE A 20 29.33 34.14 2.81
C PHE A 20 28.00 34.89 2.88
N SER A 21 28.02 36.21 2.71
CA SER A 21 26.80 37.04 2.60
C SER A 21 25.81 36.58 1.53
N ILE A 22 26.25 35.85 0.50
CA ILE A 22 25.35 35.34 -0.56
C ILE A 22 24.59 34.10 -0.10
N LEU A 23 25.09 33.38 0.91
CA LEU A 23 24.51 32.16 1.44
C LEU A 23 23.50 32.40 2.57
N GLN A 24 23.17 33.63 2.96
CA GLN A 24 22.22 33.84 4.06
C GLN A 24 20.87 33.17 3.78
N PRO A 25 20.32 32.38 4.73
CA PRO A 25 20.75 32.23 6.14
C PRO A 25 21.67 31.02 6.44
N TRP A 26 22.21 30.33 5.43
CA TRP A 26 23.05 29.15 5.58
C TRP A 26 24.42 29.44 6.22
N ASP A 27 24.91 30.67 6.15
CA ASP A 27 26.16 31.11 6.78
C ASP A 27 26.16 30.89 8.31
N GLN A 28 24.99 30.84 8.94
CA GLN A 28 24.86 30.54 10.37
C GLN A 28 25.19 29.08 10.73
N TYR A 29 25.08 28.17 9.76
CA TYR A 29 25.14 26.72 9.99
C TYR A 29 26.19 26.02 9.13
N CYS A 30 26.66 26.66 8.07
CA CYS A 30 27.47 26.04 7.04
C CYS A 30 28.77 26.80 6.82
N TYR A 31 29.82 26.06 6.49
CA TYR A 31 31.08 26.61 6.02
C TYR A 31 31.50 25.94 4.71
N ILE A 32 32.34 26.63 3.94
CA ILE A 32 32.87 26.16 2.67
C ILE A 32 34.22 25.52 2.94
N ASN A 33 34.39 24.30 2.46
CA ASN A 33 35.67 23.63 2.39
C ASN A 33 36.16 23.70 0.94
N GLU A 34 37.28 24.36 0.72
CA GLU A 34 37.90 24.37 -0.60
C GLU A 34 38.55 23.03 -0.86
N LEU A 35 37.95 22.22 -1.74
CA LEU A 35 38.58 21.00 -2.18
C LEU A 35 39.78 21.33 -3.07
N PRO A 36 40.91 20.60 -2.93
CA PRO A 36 42.03 20.75 -3.84
C PRO A 36 41.55 20.53 -5.28
N LYS A 37 41.93 21.46 -6.17
CA LYS A 37 41.54 21.50 -7.59
C LYS A 37 41.61 20.10 -8.20
N GLN A 38 40.45 19.50 -8.49
CA GLN A 38 40.42 18.26 -9.27
C GLN A 38 40.81 18.56 -10.72
N ASN A 39 41.56 17.62 -11.32
CA ASN A 39 42.22 17.68 -12.63
C ASN A 39 41.31 17.83 -13.87
N LYS A 40 40.05 18.33 -13.73
CA LYS A 40 39.20 18.63 -14.90
C LYS A 40 39.30 20.12 -15.24
N PRO A 41 39.89 20.50 -16.38
CA PRO A 41 39.98 21.89 -16.78
C PRO A 41 38.58 22.51 -16.92
N GLY A 42 38.36 23.63 -16.25
CA GLY A 42 37.17 24.47 -16.44
C GLY A 42 35.98 24.26 -15.48
N LYS A 43 36.07 23.41 -14.45
CA LYS A 43 35.03 23.30 -13.41
C LYS A 43 35.59 23.48 -12.00
N TYR A 44 34.93 24.31 -11.21
CA TYR A 44 35.25 24.53 -9.80
C TYR A 44 34.32 23.69 -8.93
N TYR A 45 34.89 22.95 -7.97
CA TYR A 45 34.14 22.15 -7.02
C TYR A 45 34.18 22.84 -5.65
N ILE A 46 33.01 23.12 -5.11
CA ILE A 46 32.83 23.78 -3.80
C ILE A 46 32.16 22.77 -2.88
N GLU A 47 32.79 22.45 -1.75
CA GLU A 47 32.18 21.63 -0.72
C GLU A 47 31.59 22.54 0.36
N ILE A 48 30.31 22.34 0.69
CA ILE A 48 29.59 23.07 1.72
C ILE A 48 29.28 22.08 2.83
N ILE A 49 29.78 22.34 4.04
CA ILE A 49 29.59 21.48 5.20
C ILE A 49 28.71 22.23 6.20
N CYS A 50 27.54 21.66 6.51
CA CYS A 50 26.55 22.23 7.40
C CYS A 50 26.39 21.42 8.70
N LYS A 51 26.32 22.12 9.83
CA LYS A 51 26.00 21.57 11.15
C LYS A 51 24.74 22.24 11.70
N VAL A 52 23.64 21.49 11.76
CA VAL A 52 22.31 22.03 12.08
C VAL A 52 21.85 21.54 13.45
N ASN A 53 21.69 22.45 14.42
CA ASN A 53 21.28 22.12 15.80
C ASN A 53 20.08 22.97 16.21
N ASN A 54 19.05 22.35 16.81
CA ASN A 54 17.84 23.04 17.32
C ASN A 54 17.19 24.02 16.34
N THR A 55 17.28 23.75 15.02
CA THR A 55 16.78 24.65 13.98
C THR A 55 16.41 23.87 12.71
N VAL A 56 15.84 24.58 11.73
CA VAL A 56 15.45 24.04 10.43
C VAL A 56 16.31 24.68 9.34
N LEU A 57 17.13 23.88 8.65
CA LEU A 57 17.84 24.33 7.46
C LEU A 57 16.92 24.17 6.24
N ASN A 58 16.63 25.27 5.52
CA ASN A 58 15.74 25.22 4.36
C ASN A 58 16.52 25.03 3.05
N PHE A 59 16.34 23.87 2.42
CA PHE A 59 16.98 23.52 1.15
C PHE A 59 16.50 24.40 -0.03
N LEU A 60 15.33 25.01 0.07
CA LEU A 60 14.87 25.96 -0.94
C LEU A 60 15.76 27.20 -1.02
N ASP A 61 16.39 27.60 0.08
CA ASP A 61 17.32 28.74 0.10
C ASP A 61 18.59 28.41 -0.69
N PHE A 62 19.12 27.19 -0.55
CA PHE A 62 20.23 26.71 -1.37
C PHE A 62 19.87 26.64 -2.87
N ARG A 63 18.63 26.27 -3.19
CA ARG A 63 18.15 26.28 -4.57
C ARG A 63 18.09 27.70 -5.15
N ARG A 64 17.58 28.66 -4.38
CA ARG A 64 17.55 30.10 -4.77
C ARG A 64 18.95 30.67 -4.91
N PHE A 65 19.88 30.23 -4.07
CA PHE A 65 21.28 30.59 -4.14
C PHE A 65 21.90 30.09 -5.45
N THR A 66 21.84 28.78 -5.69
CA THR A 66 22.47 28.16 -6.88
C THR A 66 21.87 28.60 -8.22
N SER A 67 20.61 29.08 -8.25
CA SER A 67 20.02 29.62 -9.46
C SER A 67 20.67 30.92 -9.94
N ARG A 68 21.34 31.66 -9.05
CA ARG A 68 22.03 32.94 -9.33
C ARG A 68 23.51 32.78 -9.71
N ILE A 69 24.07 31.58 -9.59
CA ILE A 69 25.50 31.30 -9.78
C ILE A 69 25.81 30.92 -11.24
N GLN A 70 27.02 31.26 -11.70
CA GLN A 70 27.52 30.99 -13.06
C GLN A 70 27.82 29.49 -13.31
N GLU A 71 27.77 29.06 -14.58
CA GLU A 71 27.73 27.65 -15.02
C GLU A 71 28.99 26.80 -14.80
N ASN A 72 30.07 27.39 -14.27
CA ASN A 72 31.35 26.71 -14.09
C ASN A 72 31.61 26.21 -12.67
N MET A 73 30.62 26.31 -11.77
CA MET A 73 30.70 25.84 -10.39
C MET A 73 29.86 24.59 -10.19
N LEU A 74 30.33 23.69 -9.33
CA LEU A 74 29.63 22.50 -8.89
C LEU A 74 29.70 22.42 -7.37
N PHE A 75 28.56 22.17 -6.74
CA PHE A 75 28.43 22.13 -5.29
C PHE A 75 28.30 20.71 -4.77
N SER A 76 29.08 20.36 -3.76
CA SER A 76 28.88 19.18 -2.92
C SER A 76 28.40 19.68 -1.56
N VAL A 77 27.23 19.23 -1.09
CA VAL A 77 26.66 19.70 0.17
C VAL A 77 26.59 18.53 1.14
N ASP A 78 27.19 18.67 2.32
CA ASP A 78 27.13 17.70 3.41
C ASP A 78 26.44 18.35 4.62
N ILE A 79 25.27 17.85 5.00
CA ILE A 79 24.45 18.37 6.09
C ILE A 79 24.42 17.33 7.21
N THR A 80 24.93 17.68 8.37
CA THR A 80 24.82 16.87 9.58
C THR A 80 23.98 17.60 10.63
N CYS A 81 22.94 16.95 11.14
CA CYS A 81 22.14 17.51 12.24
C CYS A 81 22.56 16.93 13.59
N GLY A 82 22.59 17.77 14.62
CA GLY A 82 22.63 17.34 16.02
C GLY A 82 21.24 17.29 16.64
N TYR A 83 21.15 17.51 17.95
CA TYR A 83 19.91 17.40 18.70
C TYR A 83 18.83 18.35 18.13
N ASN A 84 17.64 17.80 17.85
CA ASN A 84 16.50 18.48 17.22
C ASN A 84 16.80 19.27 15.93
N GLY A 85 17.91 18.97 15.24
CA GLY A 85 18.20 19.55 13.94
C GLY A 85 17.31 18.94 12.85
N SER A 86 16.77 19.78 11.98
CA SER A 86 15.94 19.33 10.86
C SER A 86 16.29 20.06 9.56
N VAL A 87 15.93 19.45 8.44
CA VAL A 87 16.13 20.02 7.10
C VAL A 87 14.80 20.03 6.38
N PHE A 88 14.35 21.19 5.92
CA PHE A 88 13.25 21.25 4.97
C PHE A 88 13.79 20.90 3.58
N PHE A 89 13.51 19.69 3.10
CA PHE A 89 14.12 19.11 1.92
C PHE A 89 13.04 18.55 0.97
N PRO A 90 12.54 19.35 0.02
CA PRO A 90 11.53 18.89 -0.93
C PRO A 90 12.09 17.97 -2.02
N TYR A 91 11.36 16.90 -2.32
CA TYR A 91 11.58 15.98 -3.44
C TYR A 91 11.37 16.72 -4.78
N PRO A 92 12.21 16.46 -5.80
CA PRO A 92 13.26 15.44 -5.89
C PRO A 92 14.59 15.83 -5.23
N GLY A 93 14.67 16.95 -4.51
CA GLY A 93 15.94 17.42 -3.96
C GLY A 93 16.89 17.87 -5.06
N ARG A 94 16.36 18.60 -6.05
CA ARG A 94 17.12 19.18 -7.16
C ARG A 94 17.51 20.61 -6.83
N ALA A 95 18.70 21.00 -7.27
CA ALA A 95 19.17 22.37 -7.31
C ALA A 95 20.14 22.51 -8.48
N ARG A 96 20.21 23.71 -9.08
CA ARG A 96 21.14 23.97 -10.20
C ARG A 96 22.57 23.78 -9.67
N LEU A 97 23.48 23.27 -10.49
CA LEU A 97 24.90 23.10 -10.14
C LEU A 97 25.17 22.17 -8.93
N LEU A 98 24.16 21.51 -8.36
CA LEU A 98 24.34 20.53 -7.30
C LEU A 98 24.92 19.24 -7.88
N HIS A 99 26.12 18.89 -7.44
CA HIS A 99 26.82 17.69 -7.84
C HIS A 99 26.53 16.51 -6.92
N SER A 100 26.61 16.75 -5.61
CA SER A 100 26.43 15.75 -4.55
C SER A 100 25.70 16.37 -3.36
N LEU A 101 24.84 15.58 -2.73
CA LEU A 101 24.17 15.94 -1.49
C LEU A 101 24.20 14.77 -0.52
N ARG A 102 24.69 15.02 0.69
CA ARG A 102 24.64 14.13 1.84
C ARG A 102 23.87 14.80 2.96
N ILE A 103 22.92 14.07 3.54
CA ILE A 103 22.18 14.51 4.73
C ILE A 103 22.23 13.38 5.75
N SER A 104 22.69 13.71 6.95
CA SER A 104 23.01 12.76 8.01
C SER A 104 22.42 13.23 9.35
N ASN A 105 21.80 12.30 10.08
CA ASN A 105 21.23 12.52 11.43
C ASN A 105 20.16 13.63 11.52
N CYS A 106 19.52 13.99 10.41
CA CYS A 106 18.50 15.05 10.34
C CYS A 106 17.08 14.51 10.33
N VAL A 107 16.15 15.26 10.94
CA VAL A 107 14.72 15.11 10.65
C VAL A 107 14.42 15.82 9.32
N LEU A 108 13.86 15.10 8.34
CA LEU A 108 13.50 15.68 7.05
C LEU A 108 12.05 16.20 7.09
N ASN A 109 11.88 17.48 6.78
CA ASN A 109 10.60 18.16 6.65
C ASN A 109 10.32 18.48 5.17
N GLY A 110 9.05 18.62 4.78
CA GLY A 110 8.69 19.16 3.46
C GLY A 110 9.00 18.28 2.24
N PHE A 111 9.32 16.99 2.42
CA PHE A 111 9.73 16.11 1.31
C PHE A 111 8.75 16.05 0.15
N THR A 112 7.45 16.09 0.38
CA THR A 112 6.45 16.05 -0.70
C THR A 112 5.93 17.42 -1.11
N SER A 113 6.43 18.51 -0.50
CA SER A 113 5.86 19.86 -0.68
C SER A 113 5.93 20.38 -2.11
N GLU A 114 6.79 19.80 -2.95
CA GLU A 114 6.89 20.16 -4.37
C GLU A 114 6.57 18.99 -5.31
N ALA A 115 6.10 17.82 -4.82
CA ALA A 115 5.94 16.62 -5.65
C ALA A 115 5.00 16.80 -6.86
N THR A 116 4.13 17.81 -6.84
CA THR A 116 3.20 18.17 -7.93
C THR A 116 3.52 19.52 -8.59
N SER A 117 4.71 20.08 -8.34
CA SER A 117 5.09 21.40 -8.85
C SER A 117 5.74 21.30 -10.22
N ASP A 118 5.12 21.90 -11.24
CA ASP A 118 5.66 22.00 -12.61
C ASP A 118 7.01 22.74 -12.66
N VAL A 119 7.35 23.50 -11.61
CA VAL A 119 8.62 24.23 -11.48
C VAL A 119 9.82 23.27 -11.45
N ILE A 120 9.66 22.05 -10.94
CA ILE A 120 10.76 21.08 -10.82
C ILE A 120 11.27 20.62 -12.19
N ASP A 121 10.38 20.50 -13.17
CA ASP A 121 10.73 19.99 -14.51
C ASP A 121 11.62 20.96 -15.29
N THR A 122 11.67 22.23 -14.85
CA THR A 122 12.53 23.26 -15.44
C THR A 122 13.98 23.23 -14.91
N ILE A 123 14.28 22.42 -13.89
CA ILE A 123 15.62 22.36 -13.27
C ILE A 123 16.42 21.21 -13.92
N PRO A 124 17.54 21.50 -14.62
CA PRO A 124 18.30 20.47 -15.33
C PRO A 124 18.97 19.45 -14.40
N ASP A 125 18.91 18.17 -14.79
CA ASP A 125 19.51 17.05 -14.05
C ASP A 125 21.04 17.02 -14.20
N LEU A 126 21.76 17.46 -13.18
CA LEU A 126 23.23 17.37 -13.09
C LEU A 126 23.73 16.47 -11.93
N SER A 127 22.83 16.00 -11.06
CA SER A 127 23.17 15.26 -9.85
C SER A 127 23.55 13.81 -10.17
N ARG A 128 24.81 13.42 -9.91
CA ARG A 128 25.32 12.05 -10.17
C ARG A 128 25.30 11.12 -8.96
N SER A 129 25.14 11.64 -7.74
CA SER A 129 25.11 10.82 -6.52
C SER A 129 24.40 11.55 -5.39
N LYS A 130 23.42 10.89 -4.76
CA LYS A 130 22.79 11.32 -3.50
C LYS A 130 23.01 10.20 -2.51
N THR A 131 23.70 10.49 -1.42
CA THR A 131 24.06 9.48 -0.42
C THR A 131 23.57 9.95 0.93
N PHE A 132 22.57 9.29 1.48
CA PHE A 132 22.07 9.56 2.83
C PHE A 132 22.83 8.66 3.79
N ASP A 133 23.81 9.23 4.51
CA ASP A 133 24.70 8.48 5.39
C ASP A 133 24.27 8.71 6.85
N SER A 134 23.20 8.07 7.29
CA SER A 134 22.91 7.99 8.73
C SER A 134 23.92 7.04 9.35
N GLY A 135 24.71 7.48 10.33
CA GLY A 135 25.52 6.58 11.15
C GLY A 135 24.65 5.40 11.58
N PHE A 136 25.10 4.17 11.29
CA PHE A 136 24.29 2.96 11.19
C PHE A 136 23.81 2.42 12.56
N GLN A 137 23.03 3.22 13.28
CA GLN A 137 21.94 2.74 14.13
C GLN A 137 20.70 2.89 13.25
N CYS A 138 19.97 1.80 13.00
CA CYS A 138 18.75 1.80 12.17
C CYS A 138 18.01 3.12 12.37
N GLY A 139 17.99 3.97 11.34
CA GLY A 139 17.80 5.41 11.49
C GLY A 139 16.69 5.75 12.48
N ASN A 140 16.91 6.78 13.30
CA ASN A 140 15.83 7.40 14.06
C ASN A 140 14.86 8.06 13.05
N VAL A 141 14.04 7.24 12.39
CA VAL A 141 13.18 7.66 11.28
C VAL A 141 11.89 8.22 11.87
N ASN A 142 11.97 9.45 12.37
CA ASN A 142 10.80 10.34 12.38
C ASN A 142 10.59 11.01 11.01
N ALA A 143 11.39 10.66 9.99
CA ALA A 143 11.26 11.14 8.62
C ALA A 143 10.44 10.16 7.75
N VAL A 144 9.19 9.91 8.13
CA VAL A 144 8.12 9.58 7.18
C VAL A 144 6.90 10.39 7.60
N LYS A 145 6.80 11.63 7.11
CA LYS A 145 5.58 12.40 7.30
C LYS A 145 4.54 11.89 6.31
N ILE A 146 3.51 11.27 6.88
CA ILE A 146 2.09 11.56 6.63
C ILE A 146 1.92 12.52 5.44
N ILE A 147 1.72 11.96 4.25
CA ILE A 147 0.88 12.63 3.29
C ILE A 147 -0.52 12.49 3.88
N GLU A 148 -0.92 13.50 4.65
CA GLU A 148 -2.34 13.81 4.74
C GLU A 148 -2.71 14.22 3.32
N TYR A 149 -3.10 13.24 2.51
CA TYR A 149 -4.33 13.48 1.78
C TYR A 149 -5.36 13.79 2.87
N ASN A 150 -6.37 14.58 2.56
CA ASN A 150 -7.62 14.42 3.26
C ASN A 150 -8.06 12.96 3.04
N ILE A 151 -7.52 12.00 3.81
CA ILE A 151 -7.98 10.61 3.86
C ILE A 151 -9.23 10.65 4.73
N SER A 152 -10.21 11.37 4.20
CA SER A 152 -11.60 11.14 4.51
C SER A 152 -12.03 10.07 3.52
N CYS A 153 -12.59 8.97 4.00
CA CYS A 153 -13.43 8.12 3.16
C CYS A 153 -14.66 8.93 2.75
N TRP A 154 -14.58 9.82 1.75
CA TRP A 154 -15.72 10.65 1.34
C TRP A 154 -15.85 10.84 -0.18
N ILE A 155 -17.10 11.10 -0.59
CA ILE A 155 -17.67 11.18 -1.94
C ILE A 155 -16.96 12.22 -2.82
N GLY A 156 -16.54 11.85 -4.04
CA GLY A 156 -16.30 12.82 -5.12
C GLY A 156 -14.89 12.90 -5.73
N ASN A 157 -14.80 12.31 -6.92
CA ASN A 157 -13.92 12.49 -8.10
C ASN A 157 -12.76 13.53 -8.09
N MET A 158 -11.54 13.11 -8.48
CA MET A 158 -10.58 13.89 -9.29
C MET A 158 -9.53 13.00 -10.00
N ASN A 159 -9.14 13.42 -11.22
CA ASN A 159 -8.20 12.80 -12.16
C ASN A 159 -6.91 13.65 -12.30
N LYS A 160 -5.72 13.02 -12.34
CA LYS A 160 -4.72 13.08 -13.44
C LYS A 160 -3.38 12.45 -13.02
N ARG A 161 -2.67 11.91 -14.01
CA ARG A 161 -1.58 10.91 -13.93
C ARG A 161 -0.30 11.50 -14.53
N SER A 162 0.84 11.34 -13.85
CA SER A 162 2.18 11.65 -14.37
C SER A 162 3.10 10.43 -14.21
N ARG A 163 3.95 10.19 -15.20
CA ARG A 163 4.75 8.97 -15.39
C ARG A 163 6.20 9.25 -14.92
N LEU A 164 6.79 8.39 -14.08
CA LEU A 164 8.16 8.53 -13.59
C LEU A 164 8.95 7.22 -13.81
N GLU A 165 10.13 7.33 -14.41
CA GLU A 165 11.06 6.23 -14.69
C GLU A 165 11.91 5.90 -13.45
N THR A 166 12.27 4.61 -13.27
CA THR A 166 12.92 4.09 -12.07
C THR A 166 14.38 3.69 -12.32
N PHE A 167 15.28 4.20 -11.49
CA PHE A 167 16.69 3.76 -11.40
C PHE A 167 16.78 2.49 -10.52
N GLN A 168 17.44 1.43 -11.02
CA GLN A 168 17.77 0.23 -10.24
C GLN A 168 19.28 0.16 -9.98
N ALA A 169 19.68 0.17 -8.70
CA ALA A 169 21.01 -0.23 -8.26
C ALA A 169 20.93 -1.63 -7.63
N ARG A 170 21.86 -2.54 -7.99
CA ARG A 170 22.00 -3.86 -7.37
C ARG A 170 23.08 -3.82 -6.28
N PRO A 171 22.80 -4.21 -5.03
CA PRO A 171 23.84 -4.48 -4.06
C PRO A 171 23.85 -5.95 -3.59
N ASN A 172 25.05 -6.56 -3.60
CA ASN A 172 25.37 -7.75 -2.82
C ASN A 172 25.59 -7.33 -1.36
N PHE A 173 24.57 -7.43 -0.51
CA PHE A 173 24.69 -7.20 0.93
C PHE A 173 24.26 -8.46 1.70
N ARG A 174 25.08 -8.90 2.66
CA ARG A 174 24.66 -9.86 3.68
C ARG A 174 23.46 -9.25 4.42
N GLU A 175 22.31 -9.90 4.34
CA GLU A 175 21.03 -9.40 4.88
C GLU A 175 21.10 -9.25 6.41
N ARG A 176 21.48 -8.05 6.86
CA ARG A 176 21.18 -7.62 8.23
C ARG A 176 19.77 -7.06 8.20
N THR A 177 18.84 -7.69 8.93
CA THR A 177 17.46 -7.24 9.04
C THR A 177 17.38 -6.02 9.94
N CYS A 178 16.84 -4.91 9.43
CA CYS A 178 16.60 -3.70 10.20
C CYS A 178 15.20 -3.74 10.82
N THR A 179 15.11 -3.47 12.13
CA THR A 179 13.82 -3.29 12.83
C THR A 179 13.54 -1.81 13.06
N TYR A 180 12.49 -1.29 12.41
CA TYR A 180 12.04 0.08 12.49
C TYR A 180 10.94 0.23 13.54
N LYS A 181 11.34 0.26 14.83
CA LYS A 181 10.40 0.26 15.97
C LYS A 181 9.44 1.46 15.99
N TYR A 182 9.81 2.59 15.41
CA TYR A 182 9.00 3.81 15.46
C TYR A 182 8.26 4.12 14.16
N LEU A 183 8.44 3.29 13.12
CA LEU A 183 7.77 3.52 11.84
C LEU A 183 6.29 3.19 11.96
N ARG A 184 5.45 4.22 11.80
CA ARG A 184 3.98 4.11 11.80
C ARG A 184 3.37 4.15 10.41
N HIS A 185 4.05 4.76 9.44
CA HIS A 185 3.52 4.91 8.08
C HIS A 185 4.57 4.47 7.07
N LEU A 186 4.18 3.66 6.08
CA LEU A 186 5.04 3.20 5.01
C LEU A 186 4.36 3.45 3.66
N GLN A 187 5.01 4.25 2.81
CA GLN A 187 4.56 4.55 1.45
C GLN A 187 5.44 3.82 0.43
N LYS A 188 4.82 3.03 -0.44
CA LYS A 188 5.47 2.31 -1.55
C LYS A 188 4.70 2.43 -2.87
N SER A 189 3.87 3.47 -3.01
CA SER A 189 3.11 3.74 -4.24
C SER A 189 4.01 3.97 -5.44
N PHE A 190 3.51 3.68 -6.64
CA PHE A 190 4.22 3.87 -7.93
C PHE A 190 5.54 3.13 -8.08
N SER A 191 5.93 2.33 -7.10
CA SER A 191 7.04 1.40 -7.22
C SER A 191 6.54 0.25 -8.08
N ILE A 192 7.21 -0.05 -9.20
CA ILE A 192 7.00 -1.34 -9.89
C ILE A 192 7.50 -2.39 -8.91
N ILE A 193 6.59 -2.96 -8.13
CA ILE A 193 6.97 -3.86 -7.05
C ILE A 193 7.55 -5.12 -7.69
N GLN A 194 8.89 -5.26 -7.63
CA GLN A 194 9.53 -6.58 -7.57
C GLN A 194 8.76 -7.41 -6.56
N PRO A 195 8.50 -8.70 -6.83
CA PRO A 195 7.39 -9.44 -6.22
C PRO A 195 7.26 -9.08 -4.73
N PHE A 196 6.10 -8.51 -4.38
CA PHE A 196 5.71 -8.03 -3.05
C PHE A 196 6.04 -9.05 -1.93
N THR A 197 6.28 -10.30 -2.33
CA THR A 197 6.77 -11.45 -1.57
C THR A 197 8.05 -11.24 -0.77
N ARG A 198 8.89 -10.21 -1.02
CA ARG A 198 9.96 -9.84 -0.08
C ARG A 198 9.40 -9.07 1.12
N ARG A 199 8.66 -9.84 1.91
CA ARG A 199 8.19 -9.71 3.30
C ARG A 199 8.12 -8.27 3.81
N ILE A 200 6.90 -7.78 3.96
CA ILE A 200 6.57 -6.90 5.08
C ILE A 200 6.65 -7.78 6.32
N ASP A 201 7.87 -8.08 6.77
CA ASP A 201 8.08 -8.91 7.95
C ASP A 201 7.68 -8.09 9.17
N LYS A 202 6.77 -8.61 10.00
CA LYS A 202 6.39 -8.01 11.29
C LYS A 202 7.61 -7.59 12.12
N SER A 203 8.68 -8.37 12.07
CA SER A 203 9.92 -8.08 12.80
C SER A 203 10.60 -6.78 12.35
N MET A 204 10.31 -6.30 11.13
CA MET A 204 10.85 -5.06 10.61
C MET A 204 9.99 -3.85 10.98
N TYR A 205 8.67 -4.00 11.14
CA TYR A 205 7.75 -2.86 11.32
C TYR A 205 6.73 -3.11 12.45
N PRO A 206 7.17 -3.27 13.72
CA PRO A 206 6.31 -3.75 14.79
C PRO A 206 5.14 -2.81 15.15
N ASN A 207 5.26 -1.51 14.83
CA ASN A 207 4.28 -0.47 15.18
C ASN A 207 3.65 0.22 13.96
N ILE A 208 3.60 -0.47 12.82
CA ILE A 208 3.02 0.09 11.60
C ILE A 208 1.50 0.29 11.74
N GLU A 209 1.04 1.48 11.38
CA GLU A 209 -0.36 1.91 11.39
C GLU A 209 -0.93 2.12 9.99
N THR A 210 -0.10 2.50 9.01
CA THR A 210 -0.52 2.79 7.64
C THR A 210 0.44 2.17 6.63
N LEU A 211 -0.11 1.39 5.70
CA LEU A 211 0.60 0.86 4.54
C LEU A 211 -0.03 1.43 3.28
N ASN A 212 0.75 2.12 2.44
CA ASN A 212 0.26 2.60 1.16
C ASN A 212 1.00 1.93 -0.01
N PHE A 213 0.24 1.15 -0.76
CA PHE A 213 0.66 0.43 -1.96
C PHE A 213 -0.20 0.79 -3.18
N SER A 214 -0.74 2.02 -3.20
CA SER A 214 -1.52 2.50 -4.33
C SER A 214 -0.69 2.53 -5.62
N ALA A 215 -1.28 2.18 -6.76
CA ALA A 215 -0.62 2.23 -8.08
C ALA A 215 0.72 1.48 -8.16
N ALA A 216 0.83 0.35 -7.46
CA ALA A 216 2.03 -0.47 -7.38
C ALA A 216 2.08 -1.62 -8.41
N GLY A 217 1.01 -1.79 -9.20
CA GLY A 217 0.88 -2.88 -10.17
C GLY A 217 0.59 -4.24 -9.53
N ILE A 218 -0.04 -4.25 -8.35
CA ILE A 218 -0.37 -5.48 -7.62
C ILE A 218 -1.51 -6.21 -8.36
N ILE A 219 -1.28 -7.46 -8.73
CA ILE A 219 -2.26 -8.30 -9.44
C ILE A 219 -3.09 -9.14 -8.45
N GLU A 220 -2.48 -9.57 -7.36
CA GLU A 220 -3.12 -10.37 -6.33
C GLU A 220 -2.75 -9.82 -4.94
N THR A 221 -3.71 -9.85 -4.02
CA THR A 221 -3.45 -9.49 -2.63
C THR A 221 -2.56 -10.56 -2.00
N PRO A 222 -1.33 -10.26 -1.57
CA PRO A 222 -0.41 -11.26 -1.04
C PRO A 222 -0.97 -11.91 0.22
N LYS A 223 -0.71 -13.20 0.44
CA LYS A 223 -1.24 -13.96 1.60
C LYS A 223 -0.98 -13.27 2.95
N HIS A 224 0.21 -12.73 3.16
CA HIS A 224 0.56 -12.01 4.39
C HIS A 224 -0.23 -10.69 4.57
N VAL A 225 -0.67 -10.08 3.46
CA VAL A 225 -1.57 -8.93 3.48
C VAL A 225 -3.01 -9.36 3.75
N GLN A 226 -3.40 -10.59 3.39
CA GLN A 226 -4.72 -11.13 3.74
C GLN A 226 -4.83 -11.39 5.25
N GLU A 227 -3.71 -11.76 5.88
CA GLU A 227 -3.55 -12.01 7.31
C GLU A 227 -2.98 -10.81 8.08
N TRP A 228 -3.01 -9.62 7.49
CA TRP A 228 -2.31 -8.44 7.98
C TRP A 228 -2.62 -8.06 9.44
N ARG A 229 -3.83 -8.33 9.94
CA ARG A 229 -4.19 -8.08 11.35
C ARG A 229 -3.52 -9.07 12.32
N LEU A 230 -3.21 -10.29 11.89
CA LEU A 230 -2.41 -11.24 12.68
C LEU A 230 -0.96 -10.75 12.79
N GLU A 231 -0.43 -10.24 11.68
CA GLU A 231 0.96 -9.83 11.62
C GLU A 231 1.19 -8.43 12.19
N SER A 232 0.25 -7.49 12.02
CA SER A 232 0.39 -6.09 12.39
C SER A 232 -0.76 -5.60 13.27
N LYS A 233 -0.62 -5.77 14.60
CA LYS A 233 -1.63 -5.42 15.62
C LYS A 233 -2.12 -3.98 15.52
N TYR A 234 -1.25 -3.06 15.10
CA TYR A 234 -1.54 -1.62 15.08
C TYR A 234 -1.97 -1.10 13.72
N LEU A 235 -2.02 -1.94 12.67
CA LEU A 235 -2.34 -1.47 11.35
C LEU A 235 -3.81 -1.05 11.28
N LYS A 236 -4.03 0.18 10.79
CA LYS A 236 -5.33 0.84 10.67
C LYS A 236 -5.70 1.11 9.23
N TYR A 237 -4.73 1.35 8.34
CA TYR A 237 -5.00 1.71 6.96
C TYR A 237 -4.10 0.95 6.00
N LEU A 238 -4.71 0.33 4.98
CA LEU A 238 -4.02 -0.37 3.91
C LEU A 238 -4.57 0.12 2.57
N ASP A 239 -3.75 0.89 1.86
CA ASP A 239 -4.06 1.40 0.53
C ASP A 239 -3.60 0.40 -0.54
N LEU A 240 -4.54 -0.22 -1.22
CA LEU A 240 -4.32 -1.07 -2.39
C LEU A 240 -5.04 -0.49 -3.62
N SER A 241 -5.35 0.81 -3.62
CA SER A 241 -6.07 1.46 -4.72
C SER A 241 -5.23 1.51 -6.01
N HIS A 242 -5.87 1.68 -7.16
CA HIS A 242 -5.20 1.85 -8.46
C HIS A 242 -4.25 0.69 -8.85
N ASN A 243 -4.52 -0.53 -8.39
CA ASN A 243 -3.77 -1.72 -8.75
C ASN A 243 -4.50 -2.54 -9.82
N LEU A 244 -4.12 -3.80 -10.00
CA LEU A 244 -4.67 -4.73 -10.99
C LEU A 244 -5.37 -5.93 -10.31
N ILE A 245 -5.85 -5.74 -9.08
CA ILE A 245 -6.44 -6.82 -8.27
C ILE A 245 -7.77 -7.26 -8.89
N GLU A 246 -7.93 -8.55 -9.14
CA GLU A 246 -9.13 -9.10 -9.79
C GLU A 246 -10.15 -9.69 -8.81
N ASP A 247 -9.71 -10.08 -7.61
CA ASP A 247 -10.54 -10.75 -6.62
C ASP A 247 -10.34 -10.15 -5.22
N VAL A 248 -11.45 -10.04 -4.47
CA VAL A 248 -11.43 -9.69 -3.05
C VAL A 248 -11.26 -10.98 -2.28
N TYR A 249 -10.02 -11.48 -2.25
CA TYR A 249 -9.70 -12.64 -1.44
C TYR A 249 -10.06 -12.33 0.03
N PRO A 250 -10.65 -13.28 0.79
CA PRO A 250 -11.11 -13.04 2.15
C PRO A 250 -9.98 -12.49 3.02
N ILE A 251 -10.06 -11.20 3.33
CA ILE A 251 -9.23 -10.57 4.35
C ILE A 251 -9.66 -11.21 5.67
N ILE A 252 -8.77 -11.97 6.28
CA ILE A 252 -9.06 -12.72 7.49
C ILE A 252 -8.89 -11.77 8.67
N CYS A 253 -9.99 -11.32 9.26
CA CYS A 253 -9.93 -10.67 10.56
C CYS A 253 -9.84 -11.75 11.62
N HIS A 254 -8.70 -11.80 12.30
CA HIS A 254 -8.64 -12.39 13.63
C HIS A 254 -8.87 -11.25 14.61
N ASP A 255 -10.13 -10.89 14.82
CA ASP A 255 -10.42 -9.98 15.91
C ASP A 255 -10.10 -10.71 17.22
N SER A 256 -9.29 -10.04 18.05
CA SER A 256 -9.06 -10.49 19.41
C SER A 256 -10.42 -10.52 20.09
N HIS A 257 -10.79 -11.66 20.70
CA HIS A 257 -12.02 -11.81 21.48
C HIS A 257 -12.22 -10.72 22.55
N ASN A 258 -11.18 -9.93 22.85
CA ASN A 258 -11.20 -8.86 23.84
C ASN A 258 -11.63 -7.50 23.27
N GLY A 259 -11.94 -7.39 21.97
CA GLY A 259 -12.47 -6.14 21.38
C GLY A 259 -11.44 -5.02 21.21
N ASP A 260 -10.15 -5.25 21.45
CA ASP A 260 -9.09 -4.24 21.40
C ASP A 260 -8.55 -3.93 19.99
N SER A 261 -9.08 -4.58 18.94
CA SER A 261 -8.67 -4.27 17.57
C SER A 261 -8.97 -2.80 17.25
N PRO A 262 -8.02 -2.04 16.65
CA PRO A 262 -8.32 -0.70 16.15
C PRO A 262 -9.27 -0.77 14.94
N GLU A 263 -9.99 0.33 14.70
CA GLU A 263 -10.70 0.48 13.43
C GLU A 263 -9.71 0.43 12.26
N GLY A 264 -10.06 -0.37 11.25
CA GLY A 264 -9.24 -0.62 10.08
C GLY A 264 -9.96 -0.25 8.80
N CYS A 265 -9.21 0.17 7.79
CA CYS A 265 -9.68 0.43 6.44
C CYS A 265 -8.75 -0.19 5.41
N VAL A 266 -9.32 -0.88 4.43
CA VAL A 266 -8.62 -1.41 3.25
C VAL A 266 -9.24 -0.78 2.01
N ASP A 267 -8.43 -0.01 1.29
CA ASP A 267 -8.85 0.67 0.06
C ASP A 267 -8.50 -0.18 -1.16
N LEU A 268 -9.51 -0.71 -1.84
CA LEU A 268 -9.41 -1.49 -3.08
C LEU A 268 -10.01 -0.75 -4.27
N ARG A 269 -10.19 0.58 -4.18
CA ARG A 269 -10.78 1.36 -5.27
C ARG A 269 -9.92 1.31 -6.54
N TYR A 270 -10.56 1.41 -7.70
CA TYR A 270 -9.87 1.50 -8.99
C TYR A 270 -8.96 0.30 -9.29
N ASN A 271 -9.41 -0.91 -8.95
CA ASN A 271 -8.78 -2.17 -9.31
C ASN A 271 -9.51 -2.82 -10.50
N ASN A 272 -9.29 -4.11 -10.75
CA ASN A 272 -9.95 -4.90 -11.79
C ASN A 272 -10.97 -5.90 -11.21
N ILE A 273 -11.53 -5.61 -10.03
CA ILE A 273 -12.48 -6.51 -9.35
C ILE A 273 -13.78 -6.55 -10.15
N SER A 274 -14.11 -7.72 -10.70
CA SER A 274 -15.29 -7.85 -11.57
C SER A 274 -16.42 -8.68 -10.96
N SER A 275 -16.11 -9.63 -10.08
CA SER A 275 -17.11 -10.51 -9.46
C SER A 275 -17.31 -10.18 -7.99
N LEU A 276 -18.58 -10.10 -7.56
CA LEU A 276 -18.98 -9.88 -6.17
C LEU A 276 -19.34 -11.21 -5.50
N ARG A 277 -18.44 -12.20 -5.58
CA ARG A 277 -18.69 -13.53 -4.99
C ARG A 277 -18.93 -13.43 -3.49
N LEU A 278 -20.04 -14.04 -3.07
CA LEU A 278 -20.59 -13.97 -1.71
C LEU A 278 -19.60 -14.39 -0.62
N PHE A 279 -18.72 -15.35 -0.91
CA PHE A 279 -17.80 -15.93 0.07
C PHE A 279 -16.77 -14.92 0.61
N GLY A 280 -16.38 -13.91 -0.19
CA GLY A 280 -15.49 -12.83 0.28
C GLY A 280 -16.23 -11.82 1.17
N PHE A 281 -17.41 -11.37 0.74
CA PHE A 281 -18.15 -10.27 1.39
C PHE A 281 -18.89 -10.67 2.66
N THR A 282 -19.51 -11.86 2.68
CA THR A 282 -20.25 -12.31 3.87
C THR A 282 -19.32 -12.44 5.06
N LYS A 283 -18.10 -12.93 4.86
CA LYS A 283 -17.10 -13.04 5.94
C LYS A 283 -16.58 -11.67 6.37
N LEU A 284 -16.32 -10.78 5.42
CA LEU A 284 -15.87 -9.40 5.66
C LEU A 284 -16.88 -8.54 6.44
N ILE A 285 -18.18 -8.73 6.17
CA ILE A 285 -19.24 -7.88 6.75
C ILE A 285 -19.96 -8.60 7.91
N SER A 286 -19.73 -9.90 8.10
CA SER A 286 -20.16 -10.61 9.30
C SER A 286 -19.53 -10.02 10.57
N ASN A 287 -20.13 -10.31 11.73
CA ASN A 287 -19.68 -9.93 13.08
C ASN A 287 -18.20 -10.24 13.40
N ILE A 288 -17.48 -10.95 12.53
CA ILE A 288 -16.07 -11.35 12.69
C ILE A 288 -15.12 -10.16 12.45
N CYS A 289 -15.57 -9.10 11.77
CA CYS A 289 -14.76 -7.95 11.34
C CYS A 289 -15.46 -6.60 11.63
N ASP A 290 -16.12 -6.45 12.78
CA ASP A 290 -17.00 -5.30 13.08
C ASP A 290 -16.29 -3.93 13.08
N LYS A 291 -14.96 -3.91 13.10
CA LYS A 291 -14.11 -2.71 13.02
C LYS A 291 -13.34 -2.58 11.71
N LEU A 292 -13.56 -3.44 10.73
CA LEU A 292 -12.94 -3.32 9.41
C LEU A 292 -13.89 -2.68 8.41
N THR A 293 -13.36 -1.77 7.60
CA THR A 293 -14.01 -1.22 6.42
C THR A 293 -13.21 -1.64 5.20
N VAL A 294 -13.86 -2.24 4.20
CA VAL A 294 -13.26 -2.46 2.89
C VAL A 294 -13.96 -1.55 1.91
N ASP A 295 -13.23 -0.83 1.06
CA ASP A 295 -13.78 0.05 0.01
C ASP A 295 -13.45 -0.49 -1.37
N ILE A 296 -14.48 -0.87 -2.13
CA ILE A 296 -14.34 -1.49 -3.46
C ILE A 296 -14.88 -0.61 -4.59
N ARG A 297 -15.16 0.68 -4.35
CA ARG A 297 -15.75 1.55 -5.37
C ARG A 297 -14.88 1.64 -6.63
N ASN A 298 -15.50 1.99 -7.76
CA ASN A 298 -14.81 2.21 -9.03
C ASN A 298 -14.06 0.96 -9.56
N ASN A 299 -14.66 -0.22 -9.40
CA ASN A 299 -14.19 -1.46 -9.99
C ASN A 299 -15.13 -1.92 -11.13
N PRO A 300 -14.65 -2.69 -12.12
CA PRO A 300 -15.42 -3.08 -13.30
C PRO A 300 -16.38 -4.24 -13.04
N PHE A 301 -17.38 -4.04 -12.17
CA PHE A 301 -18.32 -5.08 -11.77
C PHE A 301 -19.13 -5.64 -12.95
N ARG A 302 -19.21 -6.98 -13.00
CA ARG A 302 -20.03 -7.75 -13.93
C ARG A 302 -21.38 -8.04 -13.27
N CYS A 303 -22.45 -7.55 -13.88
CA CYS A 303 -23.82 -7.69 -13.43
C CYS A 303 -24.51 -8.79 -14.23
N ASP A 304 -24.17 -10.01 -13.88
CA ASP A 304 -24.84 -11.23 -14.32
C ASP A 304 -25.54 -11.89 -13.11
N CYS A 305 -26.00 -13.12 -13.27
CA CYS A 305 -26.72 -13.81 -12.21
C CYS A 305 -25.87 -14.10 -10.95
N GLU A 306 -24.53 -14.02 -11.00
CA GLU A 306 -23.69 -14.15 -9.80
C GLU A 306 -23.94 -12.99 -8.81
N VAL A 307 -24.36 -11.82 -9.29
CA VAL A 307 -24.62 -10.65 -8.44
C VAL A 307 -25.87 -10.79 -7.57
N LYS A 308 -26.76 -11.74 -7.87
CA LYS A 308 -27.96 -12.02 -7.07
C LYS A 308 -27.62 -12.25 -5.61
N HIS A 309 -26.56 -13.01 -5.34
CA HIS A 309 -26.14 -13.28 -3.96
C HIS A 309 -25.74 -12.01 -3.21
N PHE A 310 -25.10 -11.06 -3.90
CA PHE A 310 -24.76 -9.76 -3.33
C PHE A 310 -26.02 -8.93 -3.07
N GLN A 311 -26.99 -8.92 -3.98
CA GLN A 311 -28.28 -8.26 -3.76
C GLN A 311 -29.04 -8.83 -2.56
N ASP A 312 -29.13 -10.16 -2.47
CA ASP A 312 -29.74 -10.88 -1.35
C ASP A 312 -29.06 -10.47 -0.03
N PHE A 313 -27.71 -10.40 -0.03
CA PHE A 313 -26.92 -9.94 1.11
C PHE A 313 -27.22 -8.47 1.50
N LEU A 314 -27.32 -7.54 0.54
CA LEU A 314 -27.67 -6.15 0.83
C LEU A 314 -29.05 -6.02 1.47
N GLN A 315 -30.03 -6.82 1.01
CA GLN A 315 -31.39 -6.80 1.53
C GLN A 315 -31.48 -7.42 2.94
N GLU A 316 -30.88 -8.59 3.14
CA GLU A 316 -30.99 -9.33 4.40
C GLU A 316 -30.16 -8.71 5.53
N TYR A 317 -28.92 -8.30 5.22
CA TYR A 317 -27.92 -8.03 6.24
C TYR A 317 -27.81 -6.55 6.62
N ILE A 318 -27.93 -5.66 5.63
CA ILE A 318 -27.68 -4.24 5.87
C ILE A 318 -28.94 -3.55 6.41
N ILE A 319 -30.13 -3.82 5.87
CA ILE A 319 -31.39 -3.17 6.29
C ILE A 319 -31.67 -3.40 7.79
N ASN A 320 -31.32 -4.56 8.31
CA ASN A 320 -31.58 -4.93 9.70
C ASN A 320 -30.53 -4.40 10.70
N ARG A 321 -29.46 -3.71 10.27
CA ARG A 321 -28.34 -3.31 11.14
C ARG A 321 -27.87 -1.86 10.91
N THR A 322 -28.39 -0.94 11.72
CA THR A 322 -28.15 0.51 11.66
C THR A 322 -26.67 0.93 11.73
N ALA A 323 -25.84 0.27 12.53
CA ALA A 323 -24.41 0.60 12.61
C ALA A 323 -23.61 0.19 11.35
N ILE A 324 -24.01 -0.91 10.70
CA ILE A 324 -23.38 -1.42 9.46
C ILE A 324 -23.80 -0.56 8.27
N LEU A 325 -25.07 -0.12 8.26
CA LEU A 325 -25.66 0.79 7.27
C LEU A 325 -24.80 2.03 7.03
N THR A 326 -24.31 2.69 8.08
CA THR A 326 -23.54 3.94 7.91
C THR A 326 -22.20 3.71 7.22
N ARG A 327 -21.48 2.63 7.59
CA ARG A 327 -20.14 2.33 7.07
C ARG A 327 -20.17 1.79 5.64
N TYR A 328 -21.13 0.93 5.35
CA TYR A 328 -21.24 0.23 4.07
C TYR A 328 -22.35 0.80 3.17
N LYS A 329 -22.85 2.01 3.46
CA LYS A 329 -23.88 2.70 2.66
C LYS A 329 -23.54 2.71 1.17
N TYR A 330 -22.26 2.92 0.86
CA TYR A 330 -21.77 3.02 -0.51
C TYR A 330 -21.97 1.73 -1.33
N LEU A 331 -22.17 0.56 -0.68
CA LEU A 331 -22.42 -0.69 -1.38
C LEU A 331 -23.73 -0.66 -2.19
N TYR A 332 -24.71 0.15 -1.76
CA TYR A 332 -25.94 0.34 -2.51
C TYR A 332 -25.73 1.12 -3.79
N ASP A 333 -24.71 1.97 -3.86
CA ASP A 333 -24.41 2.85 -4.99
C ASP A 333 -23.45 2.23 -6.02
N LEU A 334 -23.06 0.95 -5.84
CA LEU A 334 -22.16 0.28 -6.76
C LEU A 334 -22.81 0.12 -8.14
N LYS A 335 -22.03 0.40 -9.18
CA LYS A 335 -22.50 0.44 -10.56
C LYS A 335 -21.93 -0.71 -11.37
N CYS A 336 -22.75 -1.20 -12.29
CA CYS A 336 -22.33 -2.17 -13.28
C CYS A 336 -21.37 -1.57 -14.29
N TYR A 337 -20.36 -2.34 -14.69
CA TYR A 337 -19.49 -2.02 -15.81
C TYR A 337 -19.80 -2.90 -17.03
N ASN A 338 -20.08 -4.18 -16.77
CA ASN A 338 -20.51 -5.18 -17.75
C ASN A 338 -21.83 -5.83 -17.30
N PRO A 339 -22.67 -6.32 -18.22
CA PRO A 339 -22.58 -6.18 -19.67
C PRO A 339 -22.83 -4.72 -20.14
N PRO A 340 -22.54 -4.37 -21.41
CA PRO A 340 -22.75 -3.01 -21.94
C PRO A 340 -24.18 -2.49 -21.78
N SER A 341 -25.19 -3.37 -21.85
CA SER A 341 -26.60 -3.02 -21.66
C SER A 341 -26.94 -2.53 -20.25
N LEU A 342 -26.16 -2.91 -19.24
CA LEU A 342 -26.35 -2.53 -17.85
C LEU A 342 -25.30 -1.52 -17.37
N ARG A 343 -24.37 -1.08 -18.22
CA ARG A 343 -23.27 -0.20 -17.82
C ARG A 343 -23.79 1.09 -17.17
N GLY A 344 -23.28 1.39 -15.97
CA GLY A 344 -23.64 2.55 -15.17
C GLY A 344 -24.89 2.39 -14.30
N ARG A 345 -25.69 1.32 -14.49
CA ARG A 345 -26.84 1.01 -13.64
C ARG A 345 -26.39 0.60 -12.24
N ILE A 346 -27.17 0.94 -11.24
CA ILE A 346 -26.91 0.62 -9.83
C ILE A 346 -27.29 -0.85 -9.58
N ILE A 347 -26.37 -1.62 -8.99
CA ILE A 347 -26.51 -3.07 -8.76
C ILE A 347 -27.72 -3.37 -7.88
N SER A 348 -27.94 -2.60 -6.81
CA SER A 348 -29.04 -2.83 -5.87
C SER A 348 -30.44 -2.61 -6.46
N GLU A 349 -30.54 -1.92 -7.60
CA GLU A 349 -31.79 -1.57 -8.28
C GLU A 349 -32.15 -2.52 -9.43
N LEU A 350 -31.28 -3.46 -9.78
CA LEU A 350 -31.51 -4.38 -10.89
C LEU A 350 -32.50 -5.50 -10.52
N SER A 351 -33.43 -5.78 -11.41
CA SER A 351 -34.32 -6.94 -11.30
C SER A 351 -33.59 -8.25 -11.67
N LEU A 352 -34.09 -9.38 -11.16
CA LEU A 352 -33.54 -10.71 -11.46
C LEU A 352 -33.55 -11.02 -12.97
N SER A 353 -34.56 -10.55 -13.71
CA SER A 353 -34.62 -10.72 -15.16
C SER A 353 -33.57 -9.88 -15.91
N GLU A 354 -33.27 -8.67 -15.44
CA GLU A 354 -32.23 -7.82 -16.04
C GLU A 354 -30.83 -8.42 -15.91
N ILE A 355 -30.51 -9.02 -14.75
CA ILE A 355 -29.23 -9.72 -14.54
C ILE A 355 -29.21 -11.14 -15.14
N GLY A 356 -30.27 -11.55 -15.85
CA GLY A 356 -30.35 -12.84 -16.52
C GLY A 356 -30.56 -14.03 -15.58
N CYS A 357 -30.99 -13.81 -14.33
CA CYS A 357 -31.40 -14.89 -13.44
C CYS A 357 -32.79 -15.38 -13.83
N ASN A 358 -32.84 -16.44 -14.65
CA ASN A 358 -34.09 -17.16 -14.88
C ASN A 358 -34.35 -18.13 -13.70
N PRO A 359 -35.38 -17.89 -12.86
CA PRO A 359 -35.70 -18.80 -11.75
C PRO A 359 -36.08 -20.20 -12.24
N LYS A 360 -36.44 -20.32 -13.53
CA LYS A 360 -36.87 -21.57 -14.15
C LYS A 360 -35.72 -22.55 -14.44
N LEU A 361 -34.45 -22.15 -14.35
CA LEU A 361 -33.30 -23.03 -14.68
C LEU A 361 -32.53 -23.60 -13.48
N GLN A 362 -32.84 -23.21 -12.24
CA GLN A 362 -32.12 -23.72 -11.05
C GLN A 362 -32.82 -24.89 -10.34
N ILE A 363 -33.96 -25.38 -10.83
CA ILE A 363 -34.72 -26.47 -10.17
C ILE A 363 -34.27 -27.88 -10.59
N VAL A 364 -33.39 -28.05 -11.58
CA VAL A 364 -33.07 -29.41 -12.08
C VAL A 364 -31.57 -29.67 -12.25
N THR A 365 -30.80 -29.46 -11.19
CA THR A 365 -29.77 -30.45 -10.86
C THR A 365 -30.39 -31.36 -9.82
N HIS A 366 -31.09 -32.39 -10.31
CA HIS A 366 -31.41 -33.56 -9.52
C HIS A 366 -30.16 -33.96 -8.72
N ILE A 367 -30.17 -33.69 -7.41
CA ILE A 367 -29.68 -34.73 -6.50
C ILE A 367 -30.57 -35.91 -6.89
N PRO A 368 -30.03 -37.00 -7.48
CA PRO A 368 -30.85 -38.14 -7.76
C PRO A 368 -31.36 -38.59 -6.39
N THR A 369 -32.61 -38.28 -6.08
CA THR A 369 -33.27 -38.70 -4.85
C THR A 369 -33.38 -40.23 -4.82
N GLY A 370 -33.27 -40.87 -5.99
CA GLY A 370 -33.15 -42.32 -6.19
C GLY A 370 -32.15 -43.00 -5.23
N PRO A 371 -30.84 -42.69 -5.25
CA PRO A 371 -29.87 -43.29 -4.35
C PRO A 371 -30.12 -43.00 -2.87
N ILE A 372 -30.64 -41.82 -2.48
CA ILE A 372 -30.94 -41.54 -1.06
C ILE A 372 -32.12 -42.40 -0.58
N ILE A 373 -33.19 -42.47 -1.36
CA ILE A 373 -34.35 -43.32 -1.07
C ILE A 373 -33.92 -44.79 -1.08
N GLY A 374 -33.06 -45.19 -2.01
CA GLY A 374 -32.49 -46.54 -2.08
C GLY A 374 -31.70 -46.91 -0.83
N VAL A 375 -30.81 -46.03 -0.36
CA VAL A 375 -30.05 -46.25 0.88
C VAL A 375 -30.97 -46.30 2.10
N MET A 376 -31.99 -45.43 2.18
CA MET A 376 -32.97 -45.47 3.27
C MET A 376 -33.77 -46.78 3.27
N LEU A 377 -34.23 -47.27 2.12
CA LEU A 377 -34.97 -48.52 2.00
C LEU A 377 -34.10 -49.73 2.34
N VAL A 378 -32.84 -49.77 1.88
CA VAL A 378 -31.89 -50.84 2.23
C VAL A 378 -31.57 -50.83 3.73
N SER A 379 -31.36 -49.64 4.32
CA SER A 379 -31.13 -49.52 5.75
C SER A 379 -32.35 -49.97 6.57
N LEU A 380 -33.56 -49.59 6.16
CA LEU A 380 -34.79 -50.02 6.82
C LEU A 380 -34.96 -51.55 6.73
N PHE A 381 -34.72 -52.13 5.55
CA PHE A 381 -34.77 -53.57 5.34
C PHE A 381 -33.77 -54.32 6.23
N LEU A 382 -32.52 -53.85 6.30
CA LEU A 382 -31.50 -54.42 7.18
C LEU A 382 -31.90 -54.33 8.66
N CYS A 383 -32.45 -53.20 9.12
CA CYS A 383 -32.95 -53.05 10.49
C CYS A 383 -34.08 -54.05 10.80
N VAL A 384 -35.02 -54.24 9.88
CA VAL A 384 -36.12 -55.20 10.03
C VAL A 384 -35.58 -56.64 10.05
N SER A 385 -34.68 -57.00 9.13
CA SER A 385 -34.06 -58.33 9.10
C SER A 385 -33.27 -58.63 10.38
N LEU A 386 -32.50 -57.67 10.89
CA LEU A 386 -31.78 -57.82 12.16
C LEU A 386 -32.74 -58.01 13.33
N PHE A 387 -33.81 -57.20 13.41
CA PHE A 387 -34.81 -57.33 14.48
C PHE A 387 -35.50 -58.70 14.47
N VAL A 388 -35.91 -59.19 13.29
CA VAL A 388 -36.49 -60.53 13.14
C VAL A 388 -35.48 -61.61 13.53
N GLY A 389 -34.22 -61.49 13.09
CA GLY A 389 -33.14 -62.41 13.45
C GLY A 389 -32.89 -62.48 14.96
N PHE A 390 -32.89 -61.34 15.66
CA PHE A 390 -32.78 -61.30 17.12
C PHE A 390 -33.96 -62.01 17.79
N ARG A 391 -35.20 -61.72 17.37
CA ARG A 391 -36.41 -62.38 17.91
C ARG A 391 -36.38 -63.89 17.71
N TYR A 392 -35.93 -64.35 16.54
CA TYR A 392 -35.83 -65.78 16.25
C TYR A 392 -34.77 -66.47 17.11
N ARG A 393 -33.59 -65.85 17.29
CA ARG A 393 -32.54 -66.37 18.18
C ARG A 393 -33.02 -66.49 19.63
N ASP A 394 -33.75 -65.50 20.13
CA ASP A 394 -34.31 -65.55 21.48
C ASP A 394 -35.30 -66.72 21.63
N GLN A 395 -36.20 -66.92 20.67
CA GLN A 395 -37.13 -68.05 20.69
C GLN A 395 -36.41 -69.39 20.64
N MET A 396 -35.38 -69.53 19.81
CA MET A 396 -34.55 -70.75 19.75
C MET A 396 -33.80 -71.01 21.05
N ALA A 397 -33.25 -69.97 21.68
CA ALA A 397 -32.59 -70.10 22.98
C ALA A 397 -33.56 -70.52 24.11
N VAL A 398 -34.84 -70.13 24.03
CA VAL A 398 -35.88 -70.60 24.94
C VAL A 398 -36.24 -72.07 24.65
N SER A 399 -36.41 -72.44 23.38
CA SER A 399 -36.73 -73.82 22.97
C SER A 399 -35.60 -74.80 23.31
N CYS A 400 -34.33 -74.46 23.09
CA CYS A 400 -33.20 -75.29 23.50
C CYS A 400 -33.11 -75.44 25.02
N ARG A 401 -33.38 -74.37 25.79
CA ARG A 401 -33.44 -74.47 27.27
C ARG A 401 -34.55 -75.38 27.78
N LYS A 402 -35.66 -75.50 27.05
CA LYS A 402 -36.72 -76.48 27.37
C LYS A 402 -36.33 -77.91 27.03
N TRP A 403 -35.49 -78.13 26.02
CA TRP A 403 -35.01 -79.47 25.65
C TRP A 403 -33.88 -80.00 26.54
N LEU A 404 -33.13 -79.10 27.19
CA LEU A 404 -32.02 -79.44 28.10
C LEU A 404 -32.44 -79.67 29.56
N LYS A 405 -33.70 -79.39 29.91
CA LYS A 405 -34.31 -79.75 31.19
C LYS A 405 -35.18 -80.97 30.99
#